data_AF-A0A0G0RBY0-F1
#
_entry.id   AF-A0A0G0RBY0-F1
#
_cell.length_a   1.000
_cell.length_b   1.000
_cell.length_c   1.000
_cell.angle_alpha   90.00
_cell.angle_beta   90.00
_cell.angle_gamma   90.00
#
_symmetry.space_group_name_H-M   'P 1'
#
loop_
_entity.id
_entity.type
_entity.pdbx_description
1 polymer ?
#
loop_
_entity_poly.entity_id
_entity_poly.type
_entity_poly.pdbx_seq_one_letter_code
_entity_poly.pdbx_strand_id
1 'polypeptide(L)'
;MVGHTANREAIIIAIEELDKQLKRICDSTEGKNSIIFITADHGNAEINIDPETGEKHTSHTTSPVPIIITDKNLKLHSGALADIAPTILKLFGIEIPRMMTGKILTE
;
A
#
# COMPACT_ATOMS: atom_id res chain seq x y z
N MET A 1 4.89 3.64 12.94
CA MET A 1 6.02 4.43 13.53
C MET A 1 5.59 5.84 13.95
N VAL A 2 5.59 6.85 13.06
CA VAL A 2 5.23 8.24 13.45
C VAL A 2 3.75 8.39 13.79
N GLY A 3 2.86 7.63 13.15
CA GLY A 3 1.43 7.63 13.51
C GLY A 3 1.15 7.19 14.95
N HIS A 4 1.98 6.33 15.56
CA HIS A 4 1.85 5.98 16.99
C HIS A 4 2.12 7.15 17.95
N THR A 5 2.66 8.27 17.47
CA THR A 5 2.85 9.46 18.31
C THR A 5 1.56 10.27 18.49
N ALA A 6 0.56 10.03 17.63
CA ALA A 6 -0.65 10.86 17.50
C ALA A 6 -0.37 12.37 17.33
N ASN A 7 0.84 12.75 16.93
CA ASN A 7 1.20 14.13 16.62
C ASN A 7 0.88 14.42 15.14
N ARG A 8 -0.21 15.14 14.91
CA ARG A 8 -0.72 15.44 13.57
C ARG A 8 0.33 16.08 12.65
N GLU A 9 1.07 17.06 13.14
CA GLU A 9 2.06 17.78 12.35
C GLU A 9 3.22 16.87 11.97
N ALA A 10 3.72 16.07 12.92
CA ALA A 10 4.78 15.10 12.66
C ALA A 10 4.33 14.01 11.66
N ILE A 11 3.08 13.56 11.75
CA ILE A 11 2.50 12.58 10.82
C ILE A 11 2.44 13.15 9.40
N ILE A 12 1.99 14.39 9.23
CA ILE A 12 1.94 15.06 7.93
C ILE A 12 3.34 15.13 7.31
N ILE A 13 4.33 15.61 8.08
CA ILE A 13 5.72 15.70 7.61
C ILE A 13 6.25 14.31 7.20
N ALA A 14 5.94 13.26 7.97
CA ALA A 14 6.36 11.91 7.66
C ALA A 14 5.74 11.38 6.35
N ILE A 15 4.46 11.67 6.10
CA ILE A 15 3.77 11.28 4.86
C ILE A 15 4.30 12.08 3.68
N GLU A 16 4.53 13.38 3.82
CA GLU A 16 5.11 14.23 2.77
C GLU A 16 6.52 13.78 2.37
N GLU A 17 7.33 13.34 3.35
CA GLU A 17 8.65 12.79 3.05
C GLU A 17 8.55 11.43 2.35
N LEU A 18 7.62 10.56 2.79
CA LEU A 18 7.34 9.30 2.10
C LEU A 18 6.93 9.54 0.64
N ASP A 19 6.06 10.52 0.38
CA ASP A 19 5.60 10.87 -0.97
C ASP A 19 6.76 11.29 -1.89
N LYS A 20 7.69 12.13 -1.39
CA LYS A 20 8.90 12.50 -2.15
C LYS A 20 9.77 11.29 -2.49
N GLN A 21 9.94 10.36 -1.55
CA GLN A 21 10.73 9.15 -1.80
C GLN A 21 10.02 8.17 -2.74
N LEU A 22 8.68 8.09 -2.66
CA LEU A 22 7.87 7.33 -3.60
C LEU A 22 8.03 7.86 -5.02
N LYS A 23 7.99 9.19 -5.21
CA LYS A 23 8.28 9.83 -6.50
C LYS A 23 9.66 9.42 -7.02
N ARG A 24 10.70 9.49 -6.19
CA ARG A 24 12.07 9.11 -6.57
C ARG A 24 12.14 7.64 -7.05
N ILE A 25 11.39 6.73 -6.44
CA ILE A 25 11.31 5.33 -6.89
C ILE A 25 10.60 5.25 -8.24
N CYS A 26 9.45 5.90 -8.39
CA CYS A 26 8.70 5.94 -9.65
C CYS A 26 9.56 6.47 -10.81
N ASP A 27 10.21 7.63 -10.62
CA ASP A 27 11.11 8.23 -11.60
C ASP A 27 12.26 7.30 -11.99
N SER A 28 12.79 6.52 -11.03
CA SER A 28 13.87 5.56 -11.30
C SER A 28 13.46 4.41 -12.23
N THR A 29 12.16 4.20 -12.42
CA THR A 29 11.59 3.18 -13.30
C THR A 29 11.05 3.73 -14.61
N GLU A 30 11.06 5.05 -14.80
CA GLU A 30 10.57 5.69 -16.01
C GLU A 30 11.37 5.23 -17.25
N GLY A 31 10.66 4.94 -18.35
CA GLY A 31 11.25 4.41 -19.57
C GLY A 31 11.70 2.94 -19.50
N LYS A 32 11.53 2.27 -18.35
CA LYS A 32 11.80 0.83 -18.20
C LYS A 32 10.51 0.03 -18.34
N ASN A 33 10.64 -1.24 -18.72
CA ASN A 33 9.51 -2.18 -18.71
C ASN A 33 9.25 -2.68 -17.28
N SER A 34 8.82 -1.77 -16.41
CA SER A 34 8.62 -1.99 -14.98
C SER A 34 7.19 -1.66 -14.57
N ILE A 35 6.63 -2.46 -13.66
CA ILE A 35 5.35 -2.21 -13.01
C ILE A 35 5.62 -2.02 -11.52
N ILE A 36 5.13 -0.93 -10.94
CA ILE A 36 5.22 -0.68 -9.50
C ILE A 36 3.86 -0.96 -8.87
N PHE A 37 3.87 -1.74 -7.79
CA PHE A 37 2.75 -1.94 -6.88
C PHE A 37 2.97 -1.06 -5.65
N ILE A 38 2.01 -0.20 -5.33
CA ILE A 38 2.05 0.68 -4.16
C ILE A 38 0.88 0.30 -3.26
N THR A 39 1.19 -0.10 -2.03
CA THR A 39 0.21 -0.56 -1.06
C THR A 39 0.73 -0.37 0.37
N ALA A 40 -0.06 -0.78 1.37
CA ALA A 40 0.33 -0.82 2.77
C ALA A 40 -0.04 -2.18 3.37
N ASP A 41 0.53 -2.52 4.52
CA ASP A 41 0.23 -3.73 5.29
C ASP A 41 -0.97 -3.53 6.25
N HIS A 42 -1.14 -2.31 6.76
CA HIS A 42 -2.31 -1.91 7.57
C HIS A 42 -2.44 -0.38 7.62
N GLY A 43 -3.52 0.11 8.25
CA GLY A 43 -3.70 1.54 8.56
C GLY A 43 -3.09 1.94 9.91
N ASN A 44 -2.87 3.25 10.09
CA ASN A 44 -2.41 3.90 11.33
C ASN A 44 -2.49 5.43 11.20
N ALA A 45 -1.81 5.99 10.20
CA ALA A 45 -1.60 7.44 10.11
C ALA A 45 -2.84 8.24 9.71
N GLU A 46 -3.85 7.58 9.14
CA GLU A 46 -5.09 8.20 8.69
C GLU A 46 -6.08 8.50 9.82
N ILE A 47 -5.89 7.89 11.00
CA ILE A 47 -6.65 8.19 12.23
C ILE A 47 -5.67 8.47 13.37
N ASN A 48 -5.50 9.74 13.72
CA ASN A 48 -4.61 10.18 14.80
C ASN A 48 -5.36 10.71 16.05
N ILE A 49 -6.67 10.92 15.93
CA ILE A 49 -7.59 11.22 17.03
C ILE A 49 -8.75 10.24 16.91
N ASP A 50 -9.11 9.62 18.03
CA ASP A 50 -10.23 8.70 18.10
C ASP A 50 -11.54 9.50 17.94
N PRO A 51 -12.38 9.18 16.94
CA PRO A 51 -13.56 9.98 16.64
C PRO A 51 -14.68 9.83 17.68
N GLU A 52 -14.66 8.77 18.50
CA GLU A 52 -15.67 8.52 19.53
C GLU A 52 -15.31 9.19 20.86
N THR A 53 -14.03 9.13 21.23
CA THR A 53 -13.55 9.61 22.54
C THR A 53 -12.88 10.98 22.48
N GLY A 54 -12.40 11.41 21.30
CA GLY A 54 -11.60 12.62 21.13
C GLY A 54 -10.16 12.49 21.61
N GLU A 55 -9.76 11.33 22.11
CA GLU A 55 -8.43 11.07 22.62
C GLU A 55 -7.42 10.79 21.51
N LYS A 56 -6.13 10.86 21.85
CA LYS A 56 -5.05 10.51 20.93
C LYS A 56 -5.14 9.05 20.50
N HIS A 57 -5.27 8.82 19.19
CA HIS A 57 -5.26 7.48 18.63
C HIS A 57 -3.84 7.09 18.21
N THR A 58 -3.25 6.15 18.93
CA THR A 58 -1.85 5.70 18.72
C THR A 58 -1.76 4.29 18.15
N SER A 59 -2.88 3.60 17.94
CA SER A 59 -2.91 2.19 17.51
C SER A 59 -3.04 2.06 15.98
N HIS A 60 -2.87 0.85 15.46
CA HIS A 60 -3.28 0.54 14.09
C HIS A 60 -4.80 0.65 13.95
N THR A 61 -5.25 0.81 12.71
CA THR A 61 -6.67 0.81 12.37
C THR A 61 -7.02 -0.46 11.59
N THR A 62 -8.31 -0.73 11.47
CA THR A 62 -8.85 -1.79 10.59
C THR A 62 -9.27 -1.23 9.22
N SER A 63 -8.81 -0.01 8.87
CA SER A 63 -9.10 0.60 7.58
C SER A 63 -8.55 -0.27 6.44
N PRO A 64 -9.25 -0.38 5.31
CA PRO A 64 -8.68 -1.00 4.13
C PRO A 64 -7.45 -0.20 3.64
N VAL A 65 -6.46 -0.90 3.10
CA VAL A 65 -5.25 -0.31 2.53
C VAL A 65 -5.41 -0.08 1.02
N PRO A 66 -4.77 0.96 0.47
CA PRO A 66 -4.78 1.17 -0.98
C PRO A 66 -3.99 0.07 -1.69
N ILE A 67 -4.38 -0.24 -2.92
CA ILE A 67 -3.51 -0.91 -3.88
C ILE A 67 -3.54 -0.12 -5.19
N ILE A 68 -2.37 0.26 -5.66
CA ILE A 68 -2.16 1.07 -6.87
C ILE A 68 -1.13 0.33 -7.72
N ILE A 69 -1.36 0.29 -9.02
CA ILE A 69 -0.39 -0.19 -10.01
C ILE A 69 -0.10 0.90 -11.04
N THR A 70 1.14 0.95 -11.52
CA THR A 70 1.54 1.96 -12.52
C THR A 70 1.18 1.58 -13.96
N ASP A 71 0.89 0.30 -14.22
CA ASP A 71 0.39 -0.13 -15.53
C ASP A 71 -1.11 0.18 -15.67
N LYS A 72 -1.42 1.14 -16.55
CA LYS A 72 -2.79 1.63 -16.78
C LYS A 72 -3.66 0.66 -17.58
N ASN A 73 -3.08 -0.37 -18.20
CA ASN A 73 -3.84 -1.35 -18.97
C ASN A 73 -4.43 -2.45 -18.08
N LEU A 74 -3.86 -2.63 -16.89
CA LEU A 74 -4.33 -3.59 -15.90
C LEU A 74 -5.40 -2.95 -15.02
N LYS A 75 -6.48 -3.70 -14.79
CA LYS A 75 -7.53 -3.31 -13.83
C LYS A 75 -7.34 -4.09 -12.54
N LEU A 76 -7.43 -3.39 -11.41
CA LEU A 76 -7.37 -3.99 -10.08
C LEU A 76 -8.76 -4.29 -9.54
N HIS A 77 -8.88 -5.42 -8.86
CA HIS A 77 -10.01 -5.77 -8.00
C HIS A 77 -9.66 -5.59 -6.53
N SER A 78 -10.67 -5.46 -5.68
CA SER A 78 -10.50 -5.56 -4.23
C SER A 78 -10.06 -6.97 -3.84
N GLY A 79 -9.24 -7.06 -2.79
CA GLY A 79 -8.76 -8.33 -2.26
C GLY A 79 -8.05 -8.16 -0.92
N ALA A 80 -7.15 -9.10 -0.60
CA ALA A 80 -6.40 -9.16 0.64
C ALA A 80 -4.88 -9.14 0.39
N LEU A 81 -4.09 -8.96 1.45
CA LEU A 81 -2.62 -8.96 1.33
C LEU A 81 -2.06 -10.25 0.73
N ALA A 82 -2.70 -11.39 0.99
CA ALA A 82 -2.32 -12.69 0.44
C ALA A 82 -2.41 -12.77 -1.10
N ASP A 83 -3.13 -11.84 -1.72
CA ASP A 83 -3.38 -11.79 -3.16
C ASP A 83 -2.26 -11.06 -3.93
N ILE A 84 -1.40 -10.29 -3.24
CA ILE A 84 -0.34 -9.47 -3.87
C ILE A 84 0.72 -10.34 -4.52
N ALA A 85 1.32 -11.27 -3.76
CA ALA A 85 2.38 -12.14 -4.25
C ALA A 85 1.99 -12.99 -5.47
N PRO A 86 0.85 -13.72 -5.48
CA PRO A 86 0.44 -14.49 -6.66
C PRO A 86 0.10 -13.59 -7.86
N THR A 87 -0.41 -12.38 -7.64
CA THR A 87 -0.62 -11.39 -8.72
C THR A 87 0.70 -10.99 -9.37
N ILE A 88 1.73 -10.69 -8.58
CA ILE A 88 3.07 -10.38 -9.09
C ILE A 88 3.61 -11.56 -9.92
N LEU A 89 3.52 -12.79 -9.42
CA LEU A 89 3.98 -13.97 -10.16
C LEU A 89 3.25 -14.16 -11.49
N LYS A 90 1.91 -13.96 -11.53
CA LYS A 90 1.13 -13.99 -12.79
C LYS A 90 1.69 -13.00 -13.81
N LEU A 91 1.98 -11.76 -13.39
CA LEU A 91 2.51 -10.73 -14.31
C LEU A 91 3.92 -11.03 -14.81
N PHE A 92 4.74 -11.72 -14.01
CA PHE A 92 6.05 -12.21 -14.44
C PHE A 92 5.98 -13.49 -15.30
N GLY A 93 4.80 -14.09 -15.48
CA GLY A 93 4.65 -15.38 -16.16
C GLY A 93 5.29 -16.55 -15.39
N ILE A 94 5.44 -16.41 -14.07
CA ILE A 94 6.01 -17.45 -13.20
C ILE A 94 4.87 -18.32 -12.67
N GLU A 95 5.08 -19.64 -12.66
CA GLU A 95 4.10 -20.59 -12.09
C GLU A 95 3.84 -20.27 -10.61
N ILE A 96 2.56 -20.16 -10.24
CA ILE A 96 2.14 -19.86 -8.88
C ILE A 96 2.16 -21.17 -8.07
N PRO A 97 2.94 -21.26 -6.97
CA PRO A 97 2.97 -22.44 -6.13
C PRO A 97 1.59 -22.76 -5.56
N ARG A 98 1.21 -24.04 -5.51
CA ARG A 98 -0.08 -24.49 -4.96
C ARG A 98 -0.37 -24.01 -3.53
N MET A 99 0.66 -23.72 -2.74
CA MET A 99 0.52 -23.20 -1.38
C MET A 99 0.11 -21.71 -1.32
N MET A 100 0.25 -20.96 -2.42
CA MET A 100 -0.26 -19.59 -2.52
C MET A 100 -1.75 -19.65 -2.88
N THR A 101 -2.60 -19.52 -1.86
CA THR A 101 -4.06 -19.61 -2.00
C THR A 101 -4.72 -18.26 -2.30
N GLY A 102 -3.93 -17.19 -2.42
CA GLY A 102 -4.42 -15.86 -2.78
C GLY A 102 -5.01 -15.83 -4.20
N LYS A 103 -5.91 -14.88 -4.41
CA LYS A 103 -6.52 -14.61 -5.71
C LYS A 103 -5.66 -13.67 -6.51
N ILE A 104 -5.88 -13.62 -7.81
CA ILE A 104 -5.24 -12.66 -8.70
C ILE A 104 -6.04 -11.36 -8.66
N LEU A 105 -5.35 -10.25 -8.41
CA LEU A 105 -5.95 -8.92 -8.31
C LEU A 105 -6.13 -8.22 -9.66
N THR A 106 -5.45 -8.69 -10.71
CA THR A 106 -5.52 -8.10 -12.05
C THR A 106 -6.25 -8.99 -13.06
N GLU A 107 -7.10 -8.38 -13.90
CA GLU A 107 -7.65 -9.01 -15.11
C GLU A 107 -6.51 -9.43 -16.06
#